data_AF-A0AAJ6CI45-F1
#
_entry.id   AF-A0AAJ6CI45-F1
#
_cell.length_a   1.000
_cell.length_b   1.000
_cell.length_c   1.000
_cell.angle_alpha   90.00
_cell.angle_beta   90.00
_cell.angle_gamma   90.00
#
_symmetry.space_group_name_H-M   'P 1'
#
loop_
_entity.id
_entity.type
_entity.pdbx_description
1 polymer ?
#
loop_
_entity_poly.entity_id
_entity_poly.type
_entity_poly.pdbx_seq_one_letter_code
_entity_poly.pdbx_strand_id
1 'polypeptide(L)'
;MEDSLTVDVRAGQAEQAVSNTRGQAGAPSDALTRAHRMTLDEAKMILNLRQDVSAATAQKQGGIADTIRQELENKYERLFAINAPPAPKGKTGGGQGSFYMQSKVVRARERIEEEWKLLEQAAKATENEAAPPP
;
A
#
# COMPACT_ATOMS: atom_id res chain seq x y z
N MET A 1 13.81 -50.72 15.23
CA MET A 1 13.60 -50.37 13.81
C MET A 1 12.27 -49.65 13.75
N GLU A 2 12.30 -48.36 14.04
CA GLU A 2 11.11 -47.51 14.07
C GLU A 2 11.56 -46.20 13.46
N ASP A 3 11.05 -45.87 12.28
CA ASP A 3 10.89 -44.47 11.86
C ASP A 3 9.80 -44.44 10.79
N SER A 4 8.60 -44.13 11.28
CA SER A 4 7.37 -43.94 10.51
C SER A 4 7.27 -42.49 10.07
N LEU A 5 6.87 -42.32 8.82
CA LEU A 5 6.54 -41.07 8.12
C LEU A 5 5.87 -40.01 9.00
N THR A 6 6.26 -38.75 8.82
CA THR A 6 5.30 -37.64 8.60
C THR A 6 5.99 -36.52 7.82
N VAL A 7 5.52 -36.31 6.60
CA VAL A 7 5.86 -35.17 5.74
C VAL A 7 4.87 -34.06 6.07
N ASP A 8 5.30 -33.05 6.83
CA ASP A 8 4.50 -31.86 7.12
C ASP A 8 4.60 -30.87 5.95
N VAL A 9 3.75 -31.07 4.93
CA VAL A 9 3.45 -30.04 3.92
C VAL A 9 2.36 -29.14 4.50
N ARG A 10 2.76 -28.14 5.29
CA ARG A 10 1.87 -27.02 5.63
C ARG A 10 1.85 -26.01 4.49
N ALA A 11 1.00 -26.32 3.51
CA ALA A 11 0.50 -25.36 2.54
C ALA A 11 -0.24 -24.25 3.30
N GLY A 12 0.42 -23.10 3.45
CA GLY A 12 -0.19 -21.89 4.00
C GLY A 12 -1.19 -21.32 3.01
N GLN A 13 -2.45 -21.76 3.12
CA GLN A 13 -3.60 -21.04 2.64
C GLN A 13 -3.66 -19.71 3.41
N ALA A 14 -3.09 -18.64 2.83
CA ALA A 14 -3.38 -17.29 3.30
C ALA A 14 -4.78 -16.94 2.77
N GLU A 15 -5.74 -16.98 3.68
CA GLU A 15 -7.16 -16.78 3.43
C GLU A 15 -7.44 -15.42 2.80
N GLN A 16 -8.09 -15.44 1.63
CA GLN A 16 -8.71 -14.27 1.05
C GLN A 16 -10.01 -13.99 1.82
N ALA A 17 -9.92 -13.20 2.88
CA ALA A 17 -11.09 -12.59 3.50
C ALA A 17 -11.53 -11.39 2.66
N VAL A 18 -12.22 -11.64 1.55
CA VAL A 18 -12.87 -10.59 0.74
C VAL A 18 -14.16 -10.19 1.43
N SER A 19 -14.09 -9.21 2.33
CA SER A 19 -15.30 -8.55 2.85
C SER A 19 -15.88 -7.68 1.75
N ASN A 20 -16.87 -8.23 1.05
CA ASN A 20 -17.53 -7.60 -0.08
C ASN A 20 -18.65 -6.66 0.43
N THR A 21 -18.30 -5.43 0.83
CA THR A 21 -19.29 -4.37 1.06
C THR A 21 -19.88 -3.92 -0.28
N ARG A 22 -21.07 -4.45 -0.58
CA ARG A 22 -21.90 -4.10 -1.75
C ARG A 22 -22.42 -2.66 -1.64
N GLY A 23 -22.37 -1.91 -2.74
CA GLY A 23 -23.47 -0.96 -3.03
C GLY A 23 -23.12 0.46 -3.48
N GLN A 24 -22.23 0.64 -4.45
CA GLN A 24 -22.27 1.76 -5.41
C GLN A 24 -21.32 1.42 -6.56
N ALA A 25 -21.54 1.96 -7.76
CA ALA A 25 -20.63 1.80 -8.88
C ALA A 25 -19.16 1.93 -8.40
N GLY A 26 -18.36 0.89 -8.65
CA GLY A 26 -17.12 0.60 -7.90
C GLY A 26 -16.32 1.85 -7.60
N ALA A 27 -16.16 2.15 -6.31
CA ALA A 27 -15.43 3.33 -5.88
C ALA A 27 -14.05 3.31 -6.53
N PRO A 28 -13.49 4.45 -6.95
CA PRO A 28 -12.20 4.49 -7.66
C PRO A 28 -11.08 3.82 -6.84
N SER A 29 -11.19 3.80 -5.51
CA SER A 29 -10.34 3.03 -4.60
C SER A 29 -10.41 1.50 -4.80
N ASP A 30 -11.58 0.93 -5.13
CA ASP A 30 -11.75 -0.51 -5.41
C ASP A 30 -11.03 -0.92 -6.70
N ALA A 31 -11.01 -0.04 -7.70
CA ALA A 31 -10.28 -0.27 -8.93
C ALA A 31 -8.77 -0.34 -8.67
N LEU A 32 -8.24 0.54 -7.80
CA LEU A 32 -6.86 0.50 -7.36
C LEU A 32 -6.53 -0.80 -6.61
N THR A 33 -7.42 -1.27 -5.74
CA THR A 33 -7.20 -2.55 -5.03
C THR A 33 -7.10 -3.73 -5.98
N ARG A 34 -7.90 -3.77 -7.05
CA ARG A 34 -7.78 -4.81 -8.08
C ARG A 34 -6.50 -4.67 -8.91
N ALA A 35 -6.07 -3.44 -9.22
CA ALA A 35 -4.86 -3.17 -9.99
C ALA A 35 -3.59 -3.55 -9.21
N HIS A 36 -3.50 -3.14 -7.95
CA HIS A 36 -2.34 -3.40 -7.08
C HIS A 36 -2.35 -4.79 -6.46
N ARG A 37 -3.51 -5.46 -6.42
CA ARG A 37 -3.75 -6.66 -5.60
C ARG A 37 -3.37 -6.39 -4.14
N MET A 38 -3.72 -5.20 -3.66
CA MET A 38 -3.41 -4.70 -2.32
C MET A 38 -4.46 -3.67 -1.90
N THR A 39 -4.98 -3.80 -0.68
CA THR A 39 -5.88 -2.80 -0.09
C THR A 39 -5.09 -1.60 0.44
N LEU A 40 -5.78 -0.47 0.65
CA LEU A 40 -5.15 0.70 1.28
C LEU A 40 -4.68 0.37 2.71
N ASP A 41 -5.45 -0.44 3.44
CA ASP A 41 -5.13 -0.87 4.80
C ASP A 41 -3.88 -1.78 4.82
N GLU A 42 -3.76 -2.71 3.87
CA GLU A 42 -2.56 -3.53 3.71
C GLU A 42 -1.33 -2.67 3.43
N ALA A 43 -1.46 -1.68 2.53
CA ALA A 43 -0.37 -0.77 2.22
C ALA A 43 0.09 0.04 3.45
N LYS A 44 -0.86 0.55 4.22
CA LYS A 44 -0.61 1.26 5.49
C LYS A 44 0.11 0.36 6.51
N MET A 45 -0.29 -0.90 6.61
CA MET A 45 0.35 -1.89 7.49
C MET A 45 1.78 -2.22 7.04
N ILE A 46 2.00 -2.45 5.74
CA ILE A 46 3.34 -2.75 5.17
C ILE A 46 4.31 -1.61 5.46
N LEU A 47 3.87 -0.35 5.32
CA LEU A 47 4.71 0.82 5.58
C LEU A 47 4.72 1.27 7.04
N ASN A 48 4.00 0.57 7.92
CA ASN A 48 3.89 0.87 9.34
C ASN A 48 3.60 2.37 9.60
N LEU A 49 2.61 2.88 8.87
CA LEU A 49 2.13 4.25 8.99
C LEU A 49 1.16 4.35 10.16
N ARG A 50 1.36 5.36 11.00
CA ARG A 50 0.50 5.58 12.18
C ARG A 50 -0.68 6.48 11.82
N GLN A 51 -0.45 7.43 10.93
CA GLN A 51 -1.48 8.35 10.47
C GLN A 51 -2.44 7.64 9.51
N ASP A 52 -3.69 8.10 9.51
CA ASP A 52 -4.67 7.64 8.55
C ASP A 52 -4.42 8.32 7.20
N VAL A 53 -4.41 7.51 6.14
CA VAL A 53 -4.15 7.92 4.75
C VAL A 53 -5.41 7.88 3.90
N SER A 54 -6.57 7.65 4.53
CA SER A 54 -7.88 7.55 3.87
C SER A 54 -8.42 8.90 3.39
N ALA A 55 -9.36 8.83 2.44
CA ALA A 55 -10.16 9.95 1.96
C ALA A 55 -10.81 10.76 3.10
N ALA A 56 -11.30 10.08 4.14
CA ALA A 56 -12.01 10.70 5.25
C ALA A 56 -11.10 11.62 6.07
N THR A 57 -9.83 11.25 6.22
CA THR A 57 -8.84 12.09 6.90
C THR A 57 -8.42 13.27 6.03
N ALA A 58 -8.21 13.03 4.72
CA ALA A 58 -7.91 14.09 3.77
C ALA A 58 -8.99 15.17 3.73
N GLN A 59 -10.27 14.77 3.69
CA GLN A 59 -11.39 15.70 3.63
C GLN A 59 -11.49 16.58 4.89
N LYS A 60 -11.21 16.02 6.08
CA LYS A 60 -11.20 16.79 7.34
C LYS A 60 -10.08 17.83 7.41
N GLN A 61 -8.96 17.56 6.75
CA GLN A 61 -7.76 18.39 6.78
C GLN A 61 -7.62 19.32 5.56
N GLY A 62 -8.58 19.28 4.63
CA GLY A 62 -8.51 20.06 3.39
C GLY A 62 -7.49 19.52 2.38
N GLY A 63 -7.09 18.27 2.51
CA GLY A 63 -6.07 17.60 1.71
C GLY A 63 -5.23 16.64 2.54
N ILE A 64 -4.24 16.01 1.89
CA ILE A 64 -3.24 15.22 2.61
C ILE A 64 -2.26 16.19 3.28
N ALA A 65 -2.12 16.10 4.60
CA ALA A 65 -1.16 16.91 5.34
C ALA A 65 0.29 16.56 4.97
N ASP A 66 1.17 17.55 4.95
CA ASP A 66 2.58 17.36 4.63
C ASP A 66 3.29 16.44 5.63
N THR A 67 2.84 16.42 6.89
CA THR A 67 3.34 15.50 7.91
C THR A 67 3.05 14.03 7.56
N ILE A 68 1.96 13.74 6.85
CA ILE A 68 1.63 12.38 6.38
C ILE A 68 2.52 12.02 5.20
N ARG A 69 2.74 12.95 4.27
CA ARG A 69 3.67 12.76 3.12
C ARG A 69 5.09 12.46 3.59
N GLN A 70 5.58 13.26 4.54
CA GLN A 70 6.90 13.05 5.14
C GLN A 70 6.99 11.72 5.90
N GLU A 71 5.95 11.30 6.62
CA GLU A 71 5.94 9.98 7.27
C GLU A 71 6.05 8.86 6.22
N LEU A 72 5.28 8.94 5.13
CA LEU A 72 5.31 7.98 4.03
C LEU A 72 6.72 7.84 3.44
N GLU A 73 7.35 8.95 3.07
CA GLU A 73 8.69 8.98 2.48
C GLU A 73 9.73 8.37 3.42
N ASN A 74 9.78 8.83 4.67
CA ASN A 74 10.75 8.33 5.66
C ASN A 74 10.58 6.84 5.94
N LYS A 75 9.34 6.34 6.02
CA LYS A 75 9.06 4.92 6.23
C LYS A 75 9.45 4.10 5.01
N TYR A 76 9.09 4.58 3.82
CA TYR A 76 9.42 3.92 2.57
C TYR A 76 10.93 3.77 2.41
N GLU A 77 11.71 4.85 2.53
CA GLU A 77 13.16 4.81 2.34
C GLU A 77 13.83 3.81 3.30
N ARG A 78 13.47 3.88 4.58
CA ARG A 78 13.99 2.97 5.60
C ARG A 78 13.64 1.52 5.32
N LEU A 79 12.36 1.22 5.03
CA LEU A 79 11.91 -0.15 4.78
C LEU A 79 12.46 -0.69 3.46
N PHE A 80 12.59 0.15 2.43
CA PHE A 80 13.16 -0.22 1.15
C PHE A 80 14.64 -0.61 1.29
N ALA A 81 15.41 0.15 2.07
CA ALA A 81 16.81 -0.15 2.34
C ALA A 81 16.99 -1.42 3.18
N ILE A 82 16.22 -1.58 4.26
CA ILE A 82 16.30 -2.76 5.14
C ILE A 82 15.93 -4.04 4.39
N ASN A 83 14.88 -3.98 3.56
CA ASN A 83 14.38 -5.13 2.81
C ASN A 83 15.09 -5.34 1.47
N ALA A 84 16.13 -4.56 1.16
CA ALA A 84 16.92 -4.78 -0.03
C ALA A 84 17.46 -6.22 -0.02
N PRO A 85 17.46 -6.91 -1.18
CA PRO A 85 18.02 -8.24 -1.28
C PRO A 85 19.52 -8.23 -0.95
N PRO A 86 20.09 -9.37 -0.53
CA PRO A 86 21.52 -9.48 -0.33
C PRO A 86 22.25 -9.20 -1.65
N ALA A 87 23.42 -8.58 -1.54
CA ALA A 87 24.26 -8.38 -2.72
C ALA A 87 24.61 -9.72 -3.37
N PRO A 88 24.73 -9.77 -4.71
CA PRO A 88 25.25 -10.93 -5.40
C PRO A 88 26.59 -11.39 -4.83
N LYS A 89 26.88 -12.69 -4.91
CA LYS A 89 28.15 -13.25 -4.43
C LYS A 89 29.34 -12.45 -4.97
N GLY A 90 30.22 -12.01 -4.07
CA GLY A 90 31.41 -11.23 -4.42
C GLY A 90 31.20 -9.72 -4.49
N LYS A 91 30.00 -9.20 -4.19
CA LYS A 91 29.74 -7.77 -4.03
C LYS A 91 29.42 -7.41 -2.59
N THR A 92 29.77 -6.20 -2.18
CA THR A 92 29.43 -5.63 -0.87
C THR A 92 28.18 -4.74 -0.97
N GLY A 93 27.45 -4.62 0.13
CA GLY A 93 26.17 -3.89 0.19
C GLY A 93 24.94 -4.82 0.18
N GLY A 94 23.78 -4.24 -0.12
CA GLY A 94 22.49 -4.94 -0.01
C GLY A 94 21.94 -4.98 1.42
N GLY A 95 20.74 -5.53 1.56
CA GLY A 95 20.07 -5.72 2.85
C GLY A 95 19.97 -7.20 3.23
N GLN A 96 19.18 -7.49 4.26
CA GLN A 96 18.86 -8.87 4.67
C GLN A 96 17.49 -9.33 4.15
N GLY A 97 16.87 -8.55 3.27
CA GLY A 97 15.56 -8.85 2.75
C GLY A 97 15.59 -9.71 1.49
N SER A 98 14.49 -9.63 0.76
CA SER A 98 14.32 -10.31 -0.53
C SER A 98 13.68 -9.35 -1.52
N PHE A 99 13.86 -9.63 -2.81
CA PHE A 99 13.17 -8.88 -3.87
C PHE A 99 11.65 -8.86 -3.64
N TYR A 100 11.06 -9.97 -3.16
CA TYR A 100 9.63 -10.01 -2.85
C TYR A 100 9.23 -9.00 -1.77
N MET A 101 9.97 -8.95 -0.66
CA MET A 101 9.69 -8.01 0.43
C MET A 101 9.90 -6.56 -0.02
N GLN A 102 10.98 -6.30 -0.76
CA GLN A 102 11.25 -4.97 -1.31
C GLN A 102 10.14 -4.55 -2.30
N SER A 103 9.71 -5.43 -3.19
CA SER A 103 8.60 -5.17 -4.12
C SER A 103 7.27 -4.92 -3.40
N LYS A 104 7.02 -5.55 -2.24
CA LYS A 104 5.83 -5.26 -1.42
C LYS A 104 5.87 -3.85 -0.84
N VAL A 105 7.02 -3.38 -0.39
CA VAL A 105 7.22 -2.00 0.10
C VAL A 105 6.98 -0.98 -1.01
N VAL A 106 7.50 -1.24 -2.21
CA VAL A 106 7.27 -0.37 -3.39
C VAL A 106 5.79 -0.30 -3.74
N ARG A 107 5.12 -1.46 -3.89
CA ARG A 107 3.69 -1.49 -4.21
C ARG A 107 2.81 -0.82 -3.16
N ALA A 108 3.16 -0.96 -1.88
CA ALA A 108 2.44 -0.29 -0.81
C ALA A 108 2.51 1.24 -0.94
N ARG A 109 3.69 1.78 -1.30
CA ARG A 109 3.85 3.21 -1.56
C ARG A 109 3.01 3.64 -2.77
N GLU A 110 3.14 2.94 -3.89
CA GLU A 110 2.40 3.24 -5.14
C GLU A 110 0.88 3.24 -4.89
N ARG A 111 0.37 2.26 -4.15
CA ARG A 111 -1.05 2.15 -3.80
C ARG A 111 -1.57 3.37 -3.02
N ILE A 112 -0.76 3.91 -2.11
CA ILE A 112 -1.11 5.08 -1.30
C ILE A 112 -1.03 6.36 -2.15
N GLU A 113 0.03 6.52 -2.94
CA GLU A 113 0.20 7.69 -3.82
C GLU A 113 -0.91 7.79 -4.87
N GLU A 114 -1.35 6.65 -5.44
CA GLU A 114 -2.48 6.63 -6.36
C GLU A 114 -3.82 6.95 -5.67
N GLU A 115 -4.01 6.53 -4.41
CA GLU A 115 -5.19 6.95 -3.63
C GLU A 115 -5.21 8.47 -3.48
N TRP A 116 -4.08 9.08 -3.11
CA TRP A 116 -3.98 10.53 -2.95
C TRP A 116 -4.21 11.27 -4.27
N LYS A 117 -3.70 10.73 -5.37
CA LYS A 117 -3.95 11.28 -6.70
C LYS A 117 -5.44 11.27 -7.05
N LEU A 118 -6.18 10.22 -6.71
CA LEU A 118 -7.64 10.18 -6.90
C LEU A 118 -8.34 11.26 -6.06
N LEU A 119 -7.90 11.49 -4.83
CA LEU A 119 -8.46 12.52 -3.95
C LEU A 119 -8.20 13.93 -4.49
N GLU A 120 -6.98 14.20 -4.95
CA GLU A 120 -6.60 15.47 -5.56
C GLU A 120 -7.37 15.72 -6.87
N GLN A 121 -7.60 14.69 -7.68
CA GLN A 121 -8.43 14.78 -8.88
C GLN A 121 -9.89 15.06 -8.56
N ALA A 122 -10.45 14.40 -7.53
CA ALA A 122 -11.81 14.64 -7.08
C ALA A 122 -12.00 16.08 -6.57
N ALA A 123 -11.05 16.59 -5.77
CA ALA A 123 -11.07 17.98 -5.30
C ALA A 123 -11.05 19.00 -6.46
N LYS A 124 -10.17 18.81 -7.44
CA LYS A 124 -10.09 19.67 -8.64
C LYS A 124 -11.36 19.64 -9.49
N ALA A 125 -12.02 18.47 -9.59
CA ALA A 125 -13.27 18.36 -10.33
C ALA A 125 -14.39 19.18 -9.66
N THR A 126 -14.47 19.15 -8.32
CA THR A 126 -15.45 19.95 -7.58
C THR A 126 -15.21 21.46 -7.66
N GLU A 127 -13.95 21.90 -7.73
CA GLU A 127 -13.61 23.32 -7.90
C GLU A 127 -14.02 23.84 -9.29
N ASN A 128 -13.82 23.05 -10.35
CA ASN A 128 -14.18 23.44 -11.72
C ASN A 128 -15.70 23.47 -11.95
N GLU A 129 -16.48 22.67 -11.23
CA GLU A 129 -17.96 22.65 -11.35
C GLU A 129 -18.63 23.81 -10.58
N ALA A 130 -17.93 24.40 -9.61
CA ALA A 130 -18.45 25.49 -8.77
C ALA A 130 -18.25 26.91 -9.37
N ALA A 131 -17.61 27.05 -10.53
CA ALA A 131 -17.48 28.34 -11.22
C ALA A 131 -18.70 28.60 -12.12
N PRO A 132 -19.57 29.59 -11.82
CA PRO A 132 -20.69 29.92 -12.70
C PRO A 132 -20.17 30.54 -14.02
N PRO A 133 -20.87 30.35 -15.15
CA PRO A 133 -20.53 31.04 -16.40
C PRO A 133 -20.70 32.57 -16.24
N PRO A 134 -19.93 33.38 -17.00
CA PRO A 134 -20.01 34.85 -16.96
C PRO A 134 -21.34 35.40 -17.45
#